data_AF-A0A1F1DHU5-F1
#
_entry.id   AF-A0A1F1DHU5-F1
#
_cell.length_a   1.000
_cell.length_b   1.000
_cell.length_c   1.000
_cell.angle_alpha   90.00
_cell.angle_beta   90.00
_cell.angle_gamma   90.00
#
_symmetry.space_group_name_H-M   'P 1'
#
loop_
_entity.id
_entity.type
_entity.pdbx_description
1 polymer ?
#
loop_
_entity_poly.entity_id
_entity_poly.type
_entity_poly.pdbx_seq_one_letter_code
_entity_poly.pdbx_strand_id
1 'polypeptide(L)'
;MAQTPGTERPDTGRTSTQSDFRLAVADSSVVMLGIAVLGLGLGVILSAHHMPFWTAPLLSSLVFAGSVEFLMVGMISGCASIASIALTVFLVNARHLVYGLSYPLHNVKGFWAKALAIHTLCDEAFALNSGPDRHERSGARILWVNVLIYVSWVLSVILGYVLGASFLSSLKGVDFVMVAIFTVLAMDGYRANPDRVTALFVAVSAAVALIFAPSSFLVVALGSYVVLLLARFPVAKRRGTLPHRTVYGEAAESGDTTTTADAPASTQR
;
A
#
# COMPACT_ATOMS: atom_id res chain seq x y z
N MET A 1 45.46 -0.94 -46.09
CA MET A 1 44.04 -1.36 -46.21
C MET A 1 43.74 -2.33 -45.08
N ALA A 2 42.79 -2.17 -44.18
CA ALA A 2 42.03 -1.05 -43.65
C ALA A 2 41.52 -1.56 -42.29
N GLN A 3 41.67 -0.77 -41.23
CA GLN A 3 41.13 -1.05 -39.90
C GLN A 3 39.60 -0.92 -39.96
N THR A 4 38.87 -1.94 -39.53
CA THR A 4 37.42 -1.86 -39.32
C THR A 4 37.14 -1.12 -38.01
N PRO A 5 36.32 -0.06 -37.99
CA PRO A 5 36.07 0.73 -36.79
C PRO A 5 35.19 -0.04 -35.81
N GLY A 6 35.56 0.03 -34.52
CA GLY A 6 34.71 -0.42 -33.44
C GLY A 6 33.37 0.31 -33.46
N THR A 7 32.30 -0.45 -33.51
CA THR A 7 30.93 0.05 -33.31
C THR A 7 30.78 0.43 -31.84
N GLU A 8 30.92 1.72 -31.54
CA GLU A 8 30.47 2.30 -30.28
C GLU A 8 28.98 1.99 -30.11
N ARG A 9 28.63 1.25 -29.05
CA ARG A 9 27.23 1.06 -28.66
C ARG A 9 26.68 2.42 -28.20
N PRO A 10 25.53 2.88 -28.72
CA PRO A 10 24.93 4.12 -28.25
C PRO A 10 24.54 3.99 -26.79
N ASP A 11 24.72 5.10 -26.07
CA ASP A 11 24.53 5.29 -24.64
C ASP A 11 23.04 5.12 -24.25
N THR A 12 22.59 3.86 -24.12
CA THR A 12 21.18 3.45 -23.92
C THR A 12 20.70 3.57 -22.46
N GLY A 13 21.54 4.04 -21.54
CA GLY A 13 21.21 4.13 -20.12
C GLY A 13 20.31 5.32 -19.73
N ARG A 14 20.44 6.47 -20.41
CA ARG A 14 19.67 7.69 -20.06
C ARG A 14 18.23 7.68 -20.58
N THR A 15 17.96 7.02 -21.70
CA THR A 15 16.63 6.99 -22.34
C THR A 15 15.65 6.07 -21.61
N SER A 16 16.09 4.92 -21.11
CA SER A 16 15.26 3.98 -20.34
C SER A 16 14.84 4.55 -18.99
N THR A 17 15.78 5.09 -18.21
CA THR A 17 15.49 5.64 -16.88
C THR A 17 14.57 6.86 -16.91
N GLN A 18 14.73 7.75 -17.91
CA GLN A 18 13.80 8.89 -18.07
C GLN A 18 12.39 8.44 -18.48
N SER A 19 12.27 7.39 -19.30
CA SER A 19 10.97 6.83 -19.65
C SER A 19 10.27 6.23 -18.42
N ASP A 20 11.02 5.51 -17.57
CA ASP A 20 10.50 4.89 -16.35
C ASP A 20 10.00 5.93 -15.33
N PHE A 21 10.72 7.04 -15.16
CA PHE A 21 10.29 8.14 -14.29
C PHE A 21 8.97 8.76 -14.78
N ARG A 22 8.86 9.08 -16.07
CA ARG A 22 7.64 9.70 -16.64
C ARG A 22 6.44 8.77 -16.51
N LEU A 23 6.64 7.47 -16.75
CA LEU A 23 5.62 6.46 -16.57
C LEU A 23 5.22 6.31 -15.10
N ALA A 24 6.18 6.33 -14.18
CA ALA A 24 5.90 6.31 -12.75
C ALA A 24 5.07 7.52 -12.31
N VAL A 25 5.43 8.73 -12.73
CA VAL A 25 4.67 9.96 -12.44
C VAL A 25 3.25 9.87 -13.00
N ALA A 26 3.08 9.40 -14.22
CA ALA A 26 1.76 9.24 -14.83
C ALA A 26 0.89 8.26 -14.02
N ASP A 27 1.44 7.08 -13.69
CA ASP A 27 0.75 6.04 -12.91
C ASP A 27 0.38 6.50 -11.50
N SER A 28 1.27 7.23 -10.82
CA SER A 28 1.12 7.55 -9.40
C SER A 28 0.49 8.92 -9.14
N SER A 29 0.29 9.77 -10.16
CA SER A 29 -0.18 11.16 -9.98
C SER A 29 -1.46 11.29 -9.14
N VAL A 30 -2.49 10.49 -9.44
CA VAL A 30 -3.77 10.49 -8.72
C VAL A 30 -3.60 9.99 -7.28
N VAL A 31 -2.80 8.94 -7.11
CA VAL A 31 -2.47 8.39 -5.79
C VAL A 31 -1.70 9.40 -4.94
N MET A 32 -0.71 10.07 -5.52
CA MET A 32 0.07 11.11 -4.85
C MET A 32 -0.82 12.25 -4.35
N LEU A 33 -1.83 12.65 -5.12
CA LEU A 33 -2.79 13.66 -4.70
C LEU A 33 -3.63 13.19 -3.51
N GLY A 34 -4.15 11.96 -3.54
CA GLY A 34 -4.90 11.38 -2.42
C GLY A 34 -4.05 11.28 -1.14
N ILE A 35 -2.83 10.78 -1.28
CA ILE A 35 -1.85 10.68 -0.18
C ILE A 35 -1.47 12.07 0.34
N ALA A 36 -1.36 13.07 -0.53
CA ALA A 36 -1.08 14.44 -0.10
C ALA A 36 -2.22 15.03 0.74
N VAL A 37 -3.48 14.79 0.37
CA VAL A 37 -4.63 15.24 1.16
C VAL A 37 -4.65 14.57 2.54
N LEU A 38 -4.38 13.27 2.59
CA LEU A 38 -4.26 12.55 3.87
C LEU A 38 -3.08 13.09 4.70
N GLY A 39 -1.90 13.27 4.10
CA GLY A 39 -0.72 13.76 4.82
C GLY A 39 -0.92 15.18 5.35
N LEU A 40 -1.58 16.06 4.59
CA LEU A 40 -2.02 17.38 5.08
C LEU A 40 -2.85 17.25 6.37
N GLY A 41 -3.81 16.32 6.38
CA GLY A 41 -4.63 16.02 7.56
C GLY A 41 -3.81 15.59 8.77
N LEU A 42 -2.82 14.70 8.59
CA LEU A 42 -1.93 14.27 9.68
C LEU A 42 -1.11 15.44 10.22
N GLY A 43 -0.54 16.26 9.33
CA GLY A 43 0.22 17.45 9.71
C GLY A 43 -0.61 18.43 10.54
N VAL A 44 -1.85 18.69 10.10
CA VAL A 44 -2.80 19.53 10.84
C VAL A 44 -3.07 18.96 12.24
N ILE A 45 -3.29 17.66 12.37
CA ILE A 45 -3.54 17.00 13.65
C ILE A 45 -2.33 17.10 14.59
N LEU A 46 -1.11 16.89 14.07
CA LEU A 46 0.12 17.06 14.85
C LEU A 46 0.26 18.48 15.41
N SER A 47 -0.04 19.48 14.57
CA SER A 47 -0.03 20.88 15.00
C SER A 47 -1.13 21.18 16.03
N ALA A 48 -2.33 20.61 15.86
CA ALA A 48 -3.45 20.79 16.78
C ALA A 48 -3.17 20.23 18.18
N HIS A 49 -2.43 19.12 18.25
CA HIS A 49 -1.97 18.55 19.52
C HIS A 49 -0.71 19.23 20.08
N HIS A 50 -0.30 20.37 19.52
CA HIS A 50 0.88 21.14 19.94
C HIS A 50 2.16 20.32 20.00
N MET A 51 2.27 19.28 19.15
CA MET A 51 3.49 18.49 19.06
C MET A 51 4.62 19.35 18.46
N PRO A 52 5.89 19.15 18.85
CA PRO A 52 7.00 19.90 18.27
C PRO A 52 7.09 19.75 16.76
N PHE A 53 7.55 20.78 16.04
CA PHE A 53 7.66 20.76 14.56
C PHE A 53 8.42 19.55 14.01
N TRP A 54 9.47 19.09 14.71
CA TRP A 54 10.26 17.94 14.28
C TRP A 54 9.48 16.62 14.25
N THR A 55 8.34 16.54 14.95
CA THR A 55 7.50 15.33 14.93
C THR A 55 6.91 15.06 13.56
N ALA A 56 6.50 16.09 12.80
CA ALA A 56 5.97 15.95 11.45
C ALA A 56 6.94 15.24 10.50
N PRO A 57 8.16 15.76 10.24
CA PRO A 57 9.11 15.09 9.35
C PRO A 57 9.62 13.76 9.90
N LEU A 58 9.82 13.61 11.22
CA LEU A 58 10.31 12.34 11.78
C LEU A 58 9.26 11.24 11.68
N LEU A 59 8.01 11.53 12.08
CA LEU A 59 6.93 10.55 12.05
C LEU A 59 6.67 10.11 10.60
N SER A 60 6.46 11.07 9.69
CA SER A 60 6.14 10.76 8.29
C SER A 60 7.27 10.05 7.54
N SER A 61 8.54 10.29 7.91
CA SER A 61 9.69 9.71 7.21
C SER A 61 10.09 8.35 7.78
N LEU A 62 10.10 8.22 9.12
CA LEU A 62 10.63 7.03 9.80
C LEU A 62 9.56 5.96 9.97
N VAL A 63 8.33 6.35 10.31
CA VAL A 63 7.25 5.40 10.53
C VAL A 63 6.59 5.03 9.21
N PHE A 64 6.28 6.03 8.37
CA PHE A 64 5.67 5.88 7.05
C PHE A 64 4.55 4.81 7.03
N ALA A 65 3.63 4.87 7.99
CA ALA A 65 2.60 3.84 8.18
C ALA A 65 1.18 4.32 7.87
N GLY A 66 1.05 5.53 7.31
CA GLY A 66 -0.24 6.11 6.90
C GLY A 66 -1.25 6.17 8.03
N SER A 67 -2.34 5.39 7.92
CA SER A 67 -3.45 5.36 8.89
C SER A 67 -3.04 5.13 10.35
N VAL A 68 -1.94 4.41 10.60
CA VAL A 68 -1.46 4.15 11.97
C VAL A 68 -0.83 5.38 12.60
N GLU A 69 -0.26 6.29 11.82
CA GLU A 69 0.31 7.54 12.34
C GLU A 69 -0.79 8.41 12.95
N PHE A 70 -1.97 8.46 12.32
CA PHE A 70 -3.15 9.08 12.90
C PHE A 70 -3.54 8.41 14.22
N LEU A 71 -3.78 7.10 14.23
CA LEU A 71 -4.15 6.38 15.46
C LEU A 71 -3.14 6.63 16.59
N MET A 72 -1.85 6.59 16.27
CA MET A 72 -0.77 6.79 17.22
C MET A 72 -0.81 8.18 17.84
N VAL A 73 -1.00 9.24 17.05
CA VAL A 73 -1.14 10.61 17.58
C VAL A 73 -2.31 10.70 18.56
N GLY A 74 -3.47 10.14 18.21
CA GLY A 74 -4.64 10.13 19.09
C GLY A 74 -4.40 9.34 20.39
N MET A 75 -3.74 8.19 20.30
CA MET A 75 -3.41 7.34 21.46
C MET A 75 -2.37 7.98 22.38
N ILE A 76 -1.35 8.63 21.83
CA ILE A 76 -0.33 9.36 22.61
C ILE A 76 -0.99 10.53 23.34
N SER A 77 -1.81 11.33 22.63
CA SER A 77 -2.55 12.45 23.24
C SER A 77 -3.55 11.99 24.30
N GLY A 78 -4.11 10.79 24.15
CA GLY A 78 -4.98 10.15 25.14
C GLY A 78 -4.24 9.41 26.27
N CYS A 79 -2.91 9.56 26.38
CA CYS A 79 -2.07 8.89 27.38
C CYS A 79 -2.24 7.35 27.41
N ALA A 80 -2.47 6.72 26.25
CA ALA A 80 -2.55 5.28 26.16
C ALA A 80 -1.23 4.61 26.56
N SER A 81 -1.31 3.40 27.11
CA SER A 81 -0.11 2.65 27.46
C SER A 81 0.74 2.31 26.22
N ILE A 82 2.06 2.30 26.38
CA ILE A 82 3.01 1.94 25.30
C ILE A 82 2.67 0.55 24.74
N ALA A 83 2.28 -0.39 25.60
CA ALA A 83 1.85 -1.73 25.19
C ALA A 83 0.61 -1.69 24.28
N SER A 84 -0.38 -0.84 24.58
CA SER A 84 -1.58 -0.67 23.76
C SER A 84 -1.25 -0.07 22.40
N ILE A 85 -0.38 0.96 22.38
CA ILE A 85 0.09 1.60 21.14
C ILE A 85 0.83 0.57 20.28
N ALA A 86 1.81 -0.14 20.85
CA ALA A 86 2.59 -1.15 20.13
C ALA A 86 1.71 -2.26 19.56
N LEU A 87 0.74 -2.76 20.33
CA LEU A 87 -0.18 -3.80 19.86
C LEU A 87 -1.11 -3.29 18.76
N THR A 88 -1.63 -2.06 18.87
CA THR A 88 -2.47 -1.45 17.83
C THR A 88 -1.68 -1.25 16.54
N VAL A 89 -0.47 -0.68 16.64
CA VAL A 89 0.45 -0.51 15.51
C VAL A 89 0.72 -1.84 14.83
N PHE A 90 1.03 -2.89 15.60
CA PHE A 90 1.27 -4.23 15.07
C PHE A 90 0.04 -4.80 14.35
N LEU A 91 -1.12 -4.77 15.00
CA LEU A 91 -2.34 -5.37 14.47
C LEU A 91 -2.81 -4.67 13.18
N VAL A 92 -2.73 -3.33 13.12
CA VAL A 92 -3.14 -2.59 11.92
C VAL A 92 -2.13 -2.79 10.79
N ASN A 93 -0.83 -2.82 11.09
CA ASN A 93 0.21 -3.04 10.09
C ASN A 93 0.38 -4.50 9.66
N ALA A 94 -0.29 -5.46 10.30
CA ALA A 94 -0.23 -6.87 9.92
C ALA A 94 -0.61 -7.10 8.44
N ARG A 95 -1.36 -6.18 7.82
CA ARG A 95 -1.63 -6.16 6.37
C ARG A 95 -0.38 -6.23 5.49
N HIS A 96 0.74 -5.64 5.94
CA HIS A 96 2.00 -5.67 5.20
C HIS A 96 2.59 -7.09 5.05
N LEU A 97 2.25 -8.00 5.96
CA LEU A 97 2.65 -9.42 5.85
C LEU A 97 2.10 -10.05 4.57
N VAL A 98 0.89 -9.64 4.14
CA VAL A 98 0.25 -10.15 2.93
C VAL A 98 0.95 -9.60 1.68
N TYR A 99 1.37 -8.33 1.71
CA TYR A 99 2.08 -7.71 0.58
C TYR A 99 3.39 -8.41 0.26
N GLY A 100 4.13 -8.83 1.29
CA GLY A 100 5.39 -9.56 1.15
C GLY A 100 5.30 -10.84 0.30
N LEU A 101 4.11 -11.45 0.19
CA LEU A 101 3.90 -12.68 -0.60
C LEU A 101 3.81 -12.43 -2.11
N SER A 102 3.38 -11.23 -2.53
CA SER A 102 3.03 -10.93 -3.94
C SER A 102 3.82 -9.77 -4.55
N TYR A 103 4.53 -9.00 -3.73
CA TYR A 103 5.23 -7.82 -4.20
C TYR A 103 6.41 -8.19 -5.13
N PRO A 104 6.58 -7.55 -6.31
CA PRO A 104 7.59 -7.92 -7.31
C PRO A 104 9.02 -7.47 -6.92
N LEU A 105 9.48 -7.78 -5.71
CA LEU A 105 10.79 -7.38 -5.18
C LEU A 105 11.97 -8.01 -5.94
N HIS A 106 11.73 -9.10 -6.67
CA HIS A 106 12.75 -9.75 -7.51
C HIS A 106 13.22 -8.86 -8.67
N ASN A 107 12.38 -7.92 -9.13
CA ASN A 107 12.73 -6.96 -10.19
C ASN A 107 13.64 -5.83 -9.69
N VAL A 108 13.73 -5.63 -8.37
CA VAL A 108 14.56 -4.60 -7.74
C VAL A 108 15.95 -5.17 -7.42
N LYS A 109 16.99 -4.58 -7.99
CA LYS A 109 18.39 -5.02 -7.83
C LYS A 109 19.14 -4.14 -6.84
N GLY A 110 19.92 -4.77 -5.95
CA GLY A 110 20.74 -4.09 -4.94
C GLY A 110 20.10 -4.03 -3.54
N PHE A 111 20.94 -4.15 -2.51
CA PHE A 111 20.49 -4.19 -1.11
C PHE A 111 19.73 -2.91 -0.71
N TRP A 112 20.32 -1.75 -0.97
CA TRP A 112 19.72 -0.44 -0.63
C TRP A 112 18.43 -0.16 -1.38
N ALA A 113 18.37 -0.55 -2.66
CA ALA A 113 17.15 -0.42 -3.46
C ALA A 113 16.02 -1.30 -2.91
N LYS A 114 16.33 -2.54 -2.51
CA LYS A 114 15.36 -3.42 -1.84
C LYS A 114 14.93 -2.87 -0.49
N ALA A 115 15.87 -2.39 0.32
CA ALA A 115 15.57 -1.79 1.62
C ALA A 115 14.63 -0.56 1.47
N LEU A 116 14.91 0.30 0.48
CA LEU A 116 14.04 1.43 0.16
C LEU A 116 12.65 0.96 -0.27
N ALA A 117 12.55 0.01 -1.18
CA ALA A 117 11.29 -0.54 -1.65
C ALA A 117 10.47 -1.23 -0.54
N ILE A 118 11.13 -1.80 0.48
CA ILE A 118 10.49 -2.39 1.66
C ILE A 118 10.01 -1.28 2.61
N HIS A 119 10.86 -0.29 2.89
CA HIS A 119 10.53 0.84 3.77
C HIS A 119 9.34 1.66 3.28
N THR A 120 9.28 1.86 1.96
CA THR A 120 8.26 2.70 1.29
C THR A 120 7.06 1.88 0.81
N LEU A 121 6.94 0.62 1.24
CA LEU A 121 5.84 -0.25 0.85
C LEU A 121 4.57 0.15 1.61
N CYS A 122 3.61 0.69 0.87
CA CYS A 122 2.25 0.96 1.33
C CYS A 122 1.21 0.31 0.40
N ASP A 123 -0.06 0.35 0.78
CA ASP A 123 -1.17 -0.22 0.03
C ASP A 123 -1.24 0.31 -1.41
N GLU A 124 -1.00 1.60 -1.59
CA GLU A 124 -1.05 2.27 -2.89
C GLU A 124 0.15 1.92 -3.76
N ALA A 125 1.35 1.87 -3.17
CA ALA A 125 2.55 1.40 -3.85
C ALA A 125 2.42 -0.08 -4.24
N PHE A 126 1.82 -0.91 -3.37
CA PHE A 126 1.52 -2.30 -3.63
C PHE A 126 0.52 -2.44 -4.79
N ALA A 127 -0.57 -1.68 -4.76
CA ALA A 127 -1.61 -1.71 -5.79
C ALA A 127 -1.06 -1.30 -7.17
N LEU A 128 -0.26 -0.22 -7.23
CA LEU A 128 0.34 0.25 -8.48
C LEU A 128 1.39 -0.73 -9.02
N ASN A 129 2.24 -1.29 -8.16
CA ASN A 129 3.34 -2.14 -8.60
C ASN A 129 2.93 -3.60 -8.84
N SER A 130 1.86 -4.09 -8.20
CA SER A 130 1.43 -5.50 -8.27
C SER A 130 0.29 -5.78 -9.25
N GLY A 131 -0.04 -4.81 -10.11
CA GLY A 131 -1.08 -4.92 -11.15
C GLY A 131 -0.79 -5.97 -12.24
N PRO A 132 -1.64 -6.04 -13.29
CA PRO A 132 -1.53 -7.05 -14.36
C PRO A 132 -0.14 -7.15 -14.98
N ASP A 133 0.52 -6.00 -15.19
CA ASP A 133 1.84 -5.91 -15.85
C ASP A 133 3.02 -6.05 -14.86
N ARG A 134 2.80 -6.58 -13.65
CA ARG A 134 3.82 -6.61 -12.57
C ARG A 134 5.13 -7.32 -12.95
N HIS A 135 5.08 -8.30 -13.85
CA HIS A 135 6.26 -9.06 -14.27
C HIS A 135 7.10 -8.32 -15.33
N GLU A 136 6.50 -7.35 -16.02
CA GLU A 136 7.16 -6.56 -17.06
C GLU A 136 7.68 -5.22 -16.54
N ARG A 137 7.26 -4.81 -15.33
CA ARG A 137 7.73 -3.57 -14.70
C ARG A 137 9.21 -3.63 -14.33
N SER A 138 9.97 -2.65 -14.81
CA SER A 138 11.36 -2.45 -14.43
C SER A 138 11.50 -2.15 -12.93
N GLY A 139 12.60 -2.61 -12.32
CA GLY A 139 12.91 -2.27 -10.93
C GLY A 139 13.04 -0.76 -10.70
N ALA A 140 13.49 0.00 -11.70
CA ALA A 140 13.60 1.46 -11.62
C ALA A 140 12.22 2.12 -11.54
N ARG A 141 11.24 1.69 -12.35
CA ARG A 141 9.87 2.21 -12.27
C ARG A 141 9.23 1.91 -10.92
N ILE A 142 9.43 0.69 -10.37
CA ILE A 142 8.96 0.33 -9.03
C ILE A 142 9.52 1.31 -7.98
N LEU A 143 10.83 1.56 -8.01
CA LEU A 143 11.46 2.49 -7.08
C LEU A 143 10.97 3.92 -7.25
N TRP A 144 10.76 4.39 -8.48
CA TRP A 144 10.24 5.73 -8.72
C TRP A 144 8.82 5.92 -8.16
N VAL A 145 7.93 4.95 -8.35
CA VAL A 145 6.57 5.00 -7.76
C VAL A 145 6.66 5.10 -6.23
N ASN A 146 7.48 4.26 -5.61
CA ASN A 146 7.70 4.27 -4.16
C ASN A 146 8.24 5.62 -3.66
N VAL A 147 9.28 6.15 -4.30
CA VAL A 147 9.91 7.43 -3.92
C VAL A 147 8.93 8.59 -4.11
N LEU A 148 8.18 8.62 -5.20
CA LEU A 148 7.20 9.67 -5.48
C LEU A 148 6.09 9.69 -4.42
N ILE A 149 5.56 8.53 -4.05
CA ILE A 149 4.57 8.38 -2.99
C ILE A 149 5.15 8.82 -1.64
N TYR A 150 6.34 8.34 -1.29
CA TYR A 150 7.02 8.66 -0.04
C TYR A 150 7.28 10.17 0.11
N VAL A 151 7.83 10.79 -0.94
CA VAL A 151 8.09 12.24 -0.96
C VAL A 151 6.78 13.02 -0.88
N SER A 152 5.73 12.62 -1.60
CA SER A 152 4.42 13.26 -1.51
C SER A 152 3.86 13.24 -0.08
N TRP A 153 3.96 12.09 0.59
CA TRP A 153 3.55 11.95 2.00
C TRP A 153 4.32 12.90 2.91
N VAL A 154 5.65 12.80 2.93
CA VAL A 154 6.48 13.61 3.83
C VAL A 154 6.28 15.11 3.61
N LEU A 155 6.28 15.56 2.34
CA LEU A 155 6.08 16.98 2.03
C LEU A 155 4.69 17.46 2.44
N SER A 156 3.66 16.68 2.19
CA SER A 156 2.28 17.04 2.57
C SER A 156 2.07 17.06 4.09
N VAL A 157 2.70 16.17 4.86
CA VAL A 157 2.64 16.19 6.33
C VAL A 157 3.32 17.44 6.90
N ILE A 158 4.51 17.78 6.39
CA ILE A 158 5.22 19.00 6.80
C ILE A 158 4.38 20.25 6.44
N LEU A 159 3.85 20.30 5.22
CA LEU A 159 3.01 21.40 4.77
C LEU A 159 1.74 21.52 5.63
N GLY A 160 1.08 20.39 5.93
CA GLY A 160 -0.10 20.32 6.78
C GLY A 160 0.17 20.84 8.18
N TYR A 161 1.33 20.52 8.75
CA TYR A 161 1.74 21.03 10.05
C TYR A 161 1.91 22.56 10.03
N VAL A 162 2.59 23.10 9.01
CA VAL A 162 2.82 24.55 8.87
C VAL A 162 1.49 25.31 8.67
N LEU A 163 0.60 24.77 7.83
CA LEU A 163 -0.73 25.32 7.60
C LEU A 163 -1.60 25.23 8.86
N GLY A 164 -1.52 24.10 9.57
CA GLY A 164 -2.18 23.89 10.86
C GLY A 164 -1.80 24.93 11.89
N ALA A 165 -0.50 25.20 12.04
CA ALA A 165 0.03 26.14 13.02
C ALA A 165 -0.41 27.58 12.74
N SER A 166 -0.53 27.95 11.46
CA SER A 166 -0.78 29.32 11.03
C SER A 166 -2.27 29.66 10.90
N PHE A 167 -3.06 28.76 10.28
CA PHE A 167 -4.43 29.05 9.83
C PHE A 167 -5.51 28.33 10.65
N LEU A 168 -5.18 27.18 11.27
CA LEU A 168 -6.16 26.32 11.95
C LEU A 168 -6.08 26.37 13.48
N SER A 169 -5.10 27.04 14.07
CA SER A 169 -4.97 27.16 15.54
C SER A 169 -6.15 27.86 16.22
N SER A 170 -6.95 28.64 15.48
CA SER A 170 -8.16 29.32 15.96
C SER A 170 -9.47 28.66 15.49
N LEU A 171 -9.39 27.64 14.62
CA LEU A 171 -10.57 26.97 14.06
C LEU A 171 -11.15 25.97 15.06
N LYS A 172 -12.37 26.24 15.53
CA LYS A 172 -13.14 25.27 16.30
C LYS A 172 -13.45 24.06 15.42
N GLY A 173 -13.20 22.86 15.91
CA GLY A 173 -13.52 21.61 15.22
C GLY A 173 -12.34 20.89 14.58
N VAL A 174 -11.09 21.32 14.82
CA VAL A 174 -9.92 20.54 14.40
C VAL A 174 -9.91 19.14 15.02
N ASP A 175 -10.47 18.97 16.22
CA ASP A 175 -10.66 17.66 16.86
C ASP A 175 -11.55 16.71 16.05
N PHE A 176 -12.45 17.25 15.21
CA PHE A 176 -13.31 16.46 14.33
C PHE A 176 -12.56 15.91 13.11
N VAL A 177 -11.40 16.48 12.74
CA VAL A 177 -10.62 16.05 11.56
C VAL A 177 -10.27 14.57 11.65
N MET A 178 -9.87 14.10 12.83
CA MET A 178 -9.56 12.70 13.06
C MET A 178 -10.76 11.80 12.77
N VAL A 179 -11.91 12.15 13.34
CA VAL A 179 -13.17 11.41 13.16
C VAL A 179 -13.59 11.41 11.70
N ALA A 180 -13.49 12.57 11.02
CA ALA A 180 -13.84 12.72 9.62
C ALA A 180 -12.96 11.84 8.71
N ILE A 181 -11.64 11.85 8.90
CA ILE A 181 -10.71 11.05 8.08
C ILE A 181 -10.99 9.56 8.25
N PHE A 182 -11.11 9.06 9.49
CA PHE A 182 -11.43 7.64 9.69
C PHE A 182 -12.81 7.25 9.17
N THR A 183 -13.78 8.15 9.24
CA THR A 183 -15.12 7.91 8.68
C THR A 183 -15.05 7.78 7.17
N VAL A 184 -14.36 8.69 6.48
CA VAL A 184 -14.17 8.63 5.03
C VAL A 184 -13.40 7.37 4.63
N LEU A 185 -12.30 7.04 5.32
CA LEU A 185 -11.53 5.82 5.05
C LEU A 185 -12.37 4.55 5.24
N ALA A 186 -13.22 4.50 6.27
CA ALA A 186 -14.13 3.38 6.49
C ALA A 186 -15.19 3.29 5.38
N MET A 187 -15.74 4.43 4.95
CA MET A 187 -16.70 4.49 3.84
C MET A 187 -16.07 4.02 2.53
N ASP A 188 -14.87 4.50 2.20
CA ASP A 188 -14.15 4.13 0.99
C ASP A 188 -13.76 2.65 1.01
N GLY A 189 -13.29 2.16 2.16
CA GLY A 189 -13.02 0.73 2.36
C GLY A 189 -14.24 -0.15 2.13
N TYR A 190 -15.41 0.25 2.64
CA TYR A 190 -16.66 -0.48 2.41
C TYR A 190 -17.13 -0.37 0.95
N ARG A 191 -16.99 0.79 0.30
CA ARG A 191 -17.35 0.98 -1.11
C ARG A 191 -16.49 0.14 -2.04
N ALA A 192 -15.20 -0.02 -1.74
CA ALA A 192 -14.28 -0.82 -2.53
C ALA A 192 -14.63 -2.32 -2.49
N ASN A 193 -15.04 -2.84 -1.32
CA ASN A 193 -15.39 -4.24 -1.13
C ASN A 193 -16.63 -4.37 -0.22
N PRO A 194 -17.84 -4.16 -0.76
CA PRO A 194 -19.05 -4.11 0.06
C PRO A 194 -19.39 -5.49 0.63
N ASP A 195 -19.21 -5.64 1.94
CA ASP A 195 -19.51 -6.86 2.67
C ASP A 195 -20.28 -6.57 3.97
N ARG A 196 -21.58 -6.87 3.94
CA ARG A 196 -22.49 -6.64 5.08
C ARG A 196 -22.12 -7.46 6.31
N VAL A 197 -21.57 -8.66 6.13
CA VAL A 197 -21.15 -9.51 7.26
C VAL A 197 -19.94 -8.90 7.95
N THR A 198 -18.98 -8.43 7.15
CA THR A 198 -17.80 -7.72 7.67
C THR A 198 -18.20 -6.43 8.39
N ALA A 199 -19.12 -5.65 7.83
CA ALA A 199 -19.65 -4.45 8.49
C ALA A 199 -20.35 -4.77 9.82
N LEU A 200 -21.12 -5.86 9.88
CA LEU A 200 -21.73 -6.33 11.13
C LEU A 200 -20.66 -6.71 12.17
N PHE A 201 -19.60 -7.40 11.76
CA PHE A 201 -18.50 -7.74 12.67
C PHE A 201 -17.81 -6.50 13.23
N VAL A 202 -17.58 -5.47 12.42
CA VAL A 202 -17.05 -4.19 12.91
C VAL A 202 -17.98 -3.60 13.98
N ALA A 203 -19.30 -3.56 13.73
CA ALA A 203 -20.28 -3.03 14.68
C ALA A 203 -20.32 -3.83 15.99
N VAL A 204 -20.32 -5.16 15.92
CA VAL A 204 -20.30 -6.05 17.09
C VAL A 204 -19.00 -5.87 17.87
N SER A 205 -17.86 -5.88 17.20
CA SER A 205 -16.55 -5.67 17.82
C SER A 205 -16.44 -4.31 18.53
N ALA A 206 -16.95 -3.25 17.90
CA ALA A 206 -17.02 -1.93 18.53
C ALA A 206 -17.93 -1.94 19.77
N ALA A 207 -19.12 -2.55 19.69
CA ALA A 207 -20.03 -2.63 20.83
C ALA A 207 -19.43 -3.42 22.01
N VAL A 208 -18.80 -4.56 21.73
CA VAL A 208 -18.10 -5.37 22.74
C VAL A 208 -16.97 -4.58 23.39
N ALA A 209 -16.15 -3.90 22.59
CA ALA A 209 -15.06 -3.09 23.12
C ALA A 209 -15.55 -1.93 23.99
N LEU A 210 -16.65 -1.25 23.59
CA LEU A 210 -17.24 -0.16 24.37
C LEU A 210 -17.83 -0.65 25.71
N ILE A 211 -18.44 -1.83 25.75
CA ILE A 211 -19.09 -2.34 26.97
C ILE A 211 -18.07 -2.91 27.94
N PHE A 212 -17.12 -3.71 27.46
CA PHE A 212 -16.24 -4.51 28.32
C PHE A 212 -14.89 -3.87 28.58
N ALA A 213 -14.39 -3.02 27.68
CA ALA A 213 -13.03 -2.49 27.76
C ALA A 213 -12.87 -1.08 27.15
N PRO A 214 -13.58 -0.05 27.66
CA PRO A 214 -13.49 1.31 27.11
C PRO A 214 -12.06 1.86 27.06
N SER A 215 -11.25 1.55 28.07
CA SER A 215 -9.86 2.00 28.19
C SER A 215 -8.90 1.36 27.18
N SER A 216 -9.25 0.19 26.62
CA SER A 216 -8.49 -0.51 25.60
C SER A 216 -9.33 -0.76 24.34
N PHE A 217 -10.26 0.16 24.07
CA PHE A 217 -11.27 0.04 23.04
C PHE A 217 -10.69 -0.42 21.69
N LEU A 218 -9.66 0.27 21.18
CA LEU A 218 -9.07 -0.06 19.86
C LEU A 218 -8.51 -1.48 19.80
N VAL A 219 -7.77 -1.89 20.84
CA VAL A 219 -7.16 -3.21 20.91
C VAL A 219 -8.23 -4.31 20.96
N VAL A 220 -9.25 -4.14 21.80
CA VAL A 220 -10.32 -5.12 21.96
C VAL A 220 -11.22 -5.17 20.72
N ALA A 221 -11.53 -4.03 20.12
CA ALA A 221 -12.31 -3.97 18.88
C ALA A 221 -11.57 -4.66 17.74
N LEU A 222 -10.29 -4.32 17.53
CA LEU A 222 -9.50 -4.91 16.45
C LEU A 222 -9.22 -6.40 16.67
N GLY A 223 -8.86 -6.78 17.91
CA GLY A 223 -8.62 -8.18 18.27
C GLY A 223 -9.86 -9.05 18.09
N SER A 224 -11.01 -8.61 18.59
CA SER A 224 -12.27 -9.34 18.41
C SER A 224 -12.68 -9.42 16.93
N TYR A 225 -12.48 -8.34 16.17
CA TYR A 225 -12.77 -8.31 14.73
C TYR A 225 -11.92 -9.32 13.95
N VAL A 226 -10.62 -9.38 14.25
CA VAL A 226 -9.71 -10.39 13.67
C VAL A 226 -10.17 -11.81 14.01
N VAL A 227 -10.54 -12.07 15.26
CA VAL A 227 -11.07 -13.38 15.69
C VAL A 227 -12.33 -13.75 14.91
N LEU A 228 -13.28 -12.82 14.75
CA LEU A 228 -14.50 -13.05 13.97
C LEU A 228 -14.20 -13.34 12.49
N LEU A 229 -13.25 -12.64 11.88
CA LEU A 229 -12.82 -12.91 10.50
C LEU A 229 -12.15 -14.28 10.36
N LEU A 230 -11.28 -14.65 11.29
CA LEU A 230 -10.65 -15.97 11.30
C LEU A 230 -11.68 -17.09 11.49
N ALA A 231 -12.69 -16.88 12.35
CA ALA A 231 -13.79 -17.82 12.53
C ALA A 231 -14.70 -17.92 11.28
N ARG A 232 -14.81 -16.85 10.49
CA ARG A 232 -15.56 -16.85 9.23
C ARG A 232 -14.90 -17.68 8.13
N PHE A 233 -13.57 -17.72 8.09
CA PHE A 233 -12.81 -18.46 7.06
C PHE A 233 -13.22 -19.95 6.93
N PRO A 234 -13.27 -20.77 8.00
CA PRO A 234 -13.72 -22.16 7.90
C PRO A 234 -15.19 -22.30 7.51
N VAL A 235 -16.05 -21.35 7.90
CA VAL A 235 -17.47 -21.34 7.52
C VAL A 235 -17.64 -21.06 6.02
N ALA A 236 -16.88 -20.10 5.49
CA ALA A 236 -16.86 -19.79 4.05
C ALA A 236 -16.30 -20.96 3.22
N LYS A 237 -15.22 -21.60 3.70
CA LYS A 237 -14.63 -22.79 3.07
C LYS A 237 -15.63 -23.96 3.03
N ARG A 238 -16.39 -24.18 4.11
CA ARG A 238 -17.43 -25.23 4.17
C ARG A 238 -18.63 -24.97 3.26
N ARG A 239 -18.91 -23.71 2.93
CA ARG A 239 -20.04 -23.32 2.04
C ARG A 239 -19.69 -23.35 0.56
N GLY A 240 -18.45 -23.66 0.17
CA GLY A 240 -18.04 -23.76 -1.24
C GLY A 240 -18.05 -22.43 -2.01
N THR A 241 -18.14 -21.28 -1.33
CA THR A 241 -18.24 -19.95 -1.95
C THR A 241 -16.89 -19.33 -2.34
N LEU A 242 -15.83 -20.14 -2.48
CA LEU A 242 -14.53 -19.64 -2.93
C LEU A 242 -14.55 -19.52 -4.46
N PRO A 243 -14.03 -18.43 -5.05
CA PRO A 243 -13.92 -18.30 -6.50
C PRO A 243 -13.13 -19.48 -7.07
N HIS A 244 -13.68 -20.19 -8.06
CA HIS A 244 -12.93 -21.18 -8.82
C HIS A 244 -11.73 -20.47 -9.45
N ARG A 245 -10.53 -20.92 -9.09
CA ARG A 245 -9.27 -20.48 -9.70
C ARG A 245 -9.30 -20.96 -11.16
N THR A 246 -9.76 -20.12 -12.08
CA THR A 246 -9.58 -20.34 -13.51
C THR A 246 -8.09 -20.24 -13.77
N VAL A 247 -7.44 -21.40 -13.85
CA VAL A 247 -6.05 -21.56 -14.23
C VAL A 247 -5.93 -21.06 -15.67
N TYR A 248 -5.37 -19.86 -15.85
CA TYR A 248 -5.00 -19.28 -17.15
C TYR A 248 -3.75 -19.98 -17.74
N GLY A 249 -3.72 -21.32 -17.73
CA GLY A 249 -2.49 -22.08 -17.98
C GLY A 249 -2.71 -23.48 -18.54
N GLU A 250 -3.78 -23.73 -19.30
CA GLU A 250 -4.01 -25.04 -19.94
C GLU A 250 -4.35 -24.95 -21.44
N ALA A 251 -4.45 -23.74 -22.00
CA ALA A 251 -4.71 -23.55 -23.44
C ALA A 251 -3.45 -23.28 -24.29
N ALA A 252 -2.26 -23.15 -23.67
CA ALA A 252 -1.02 -22.88 -24.40
C ALA A 252 -0.14 -24.12 -24.62
N GLU A 253 -0.37 -25.23 -23.89
CA GLU A 253 0.44 -26.45 -24.00
C GLU A 253 -0.17 -27.55 -24.89
N SER A 254 -1.39 -27.39 -25.41
CA SER A 254 -2.00 -28.38 -26.31
C SER A 254 -1.79 -28.10 -27.80
N GLY A 255 -0.92 -27.14 -28.15
CA GLY A 255 -0.74 -26.67 -29.53
C GLY A 255 0.52 -27.15 -30.26
N ASP A 256 1.48 -27.78 -29.56
CA ASP A 256 2.76 -28.12 -30.17
C ASP A 256 3.23 -29.53 -29.78
N THR A 257 2.64 -30.54 -30.41
CA THR A 257 3.26 -31.85 -30.61
C THR A 257 2.47 -32.68 -31.61
N THR A 258 2.66 -32.41 -32.90
CA THR A 258 2.61 -33.48 -33.91
C THR A 258 3.65 -33.19 -35.00
N THR A 259 4.87 -33.61 -34.67
CA THR A 259 5.91 -34.18 -35.53
C THR A 259 5.70 -34.09 -37.05
N THR A 260 6.54 -33.25 -37.67
CA THR A 260 7.02 -33.39 -39.05
C THR A 260 7.85 -34.68 -39.18
N ALA A 261 7.34 -35.68 -39.88
CA ALA A 261 8.13 -36.72 -40.54
C ALA A 261 7.26 -37.54 -41.51
N ASP A 262 7.18 -37.14 -42.78
CA ASP A 262 7.55 -38.02 -43.90
C ASP A 262 7.38 -37.31 -45.26
N ALA A 263 8.49 -37.16 -45.99
CA ALA A 263 8.51 -37.10 -47.44
C ALA A 263 9.95 -37.40 -47.89
N PRO A 264 10.14 -38.39 -48.79
CA PRO A 264 10.56 -37.97 -50.12
C PRO A 264 9.92 -38.76 -51.28
N ALA A 265 9.66 -37.99 -52.34
CA ALA A 265 9.74 -38.30 -53.78
C ALA A 265 9.55 -39.75 -54.28
N SER A 266 8.53 -39.94 -55.11
CA SER A 266 8.54 -40.95 -56.18
C SER A 266 8.03 -40.37 -57.51
N THR A 267 8.85 -40.62 -58.52
CA THR A 267 8.82 -40.28 -59.94
C THR A 267 7.73 -41.02 -60.74
N GLN A 268 7.39 -40.46 -61.93
CA GLN A 268 6.72 -41.08 -63.11
C GLN A 268 5.22 -41.43 -62.96
N ARG A 269 4.34 -41.22 -63.94
CA ARG A 269 4.45 -41.09 -65.41
C ARG A 269 3.19 -40.41 -65.96
#